data_AF-A0A498E1Q7-F1
#
_entry.id   AF-A0A498E1Q7-F1
#
_cell.length_a   1.000
_cell.length_b   1.000
_cell.length_c   1.000
_cell.angle_alpha   90.00
_cell.angle_beta   90.00
_cell.angle_gamma   90.00
#
_symmetry.space_group_name_H-M   'P 1'
#
loop_
_entity.id
_entity.type
_entity.pdbx_description
1 polymer ?
#
loop_
_entity_poly.entity_id
_entity_poly.type
_entity_poly.pdbx_seq_one_letter_code
_entity_poly.pdbx_strand_id
1 'polypeptide(L)'
;MKLVRRSQWGAPATSAASSIGSTRGVKVHYLGSPYASRAHSGCDDAVRSIRASHLANRAEGYSDIAYNMLVCEHGYVFEGRGAHKKTGANGNSSLNSAHYAVCALLGSSGLTKPSDDMLAGIRDAIEWLREHGDAGNEIKGHRDGYATSCPGPALYAWVQKGAPRPGGTGGSTPPKPGPSSYEPFPGASFFMKDGRPALGKSSPIFTAMGKRLVAVGCGRYKVGPGPELGQADVYSYEAWQRECGYSGADAKWPPGKTTWDRLKVPNV
;
A
#
# COMPACT_ATOMS: atom_id res chain seq x y z
N MET A 1 13.36 7.17 -9.55
CA MET A 1 13.87 7.37 -8.18
C MET A 1 14.67 8.65 -8.03
N LYS A 2 14.25 9.52 -7.09
CA LYS A 2 15.00 10.70 -6.62
C LYS A 2 15.90 10.29 -5.44
N LEU A 3 16.97 9.54 -5.70
CA LEU A 3 17.83 8.98 -4.64
C LEU A 3 18.79 10.03 -4.08
N VAL A 4 18.89 10.08 -2.75
CA VAL A 4 19.85 10.88 -1.97
C VAL A 4 20.76 9.90 -1.21
N ARG A 5 22.00 9.75 -1.70
CA ARG A 5 23.05 8.91 -1.11
C ARG A 5 23.48 9.43 0.26
N ARG A 6 24.09 8.55 1.06
CA ARG A 6 24.58 8.86 2.41
C ARG A 6 25.45 10.11 2.51
N SER A 7 26.43 10.23 1.61
CA SER A 7 27.33 11.38 1.58
C SER A 7 26.61 12.69 1.22
N GLN A 8 25.54 12.63 0.43
CA GLN A 8 24.79 13.82 0.00
C GLN A 8 24.03 14.47 1.17
N TRP A 9 23.52 13.67 2.12
CA TRP A 9 22.86 14.20 3.32
C TRP A 9 23.81 14.27 4.54
N GLY A 10 25.11 14.02 4.36
CA GLY A 10 26.14 14.24 5.39
C GLY A 10 26.40 13.05 6.34
N ALA A 11 26.00 11.83 5.96
CA ALA A 11 26.43 10.62 6.66
C ALA A 11 27.72 10.02 6.07
N PRO A 12 28.45 9.20 6.85
CA PRO A 12 29.54 8.37 6.30
C PRO A 12 29.04 7.55 5.12
N ALA A 13 29.89 7.36 4.09
CA ALA A 13 29.51 6.71 2.83
C ALA A 13 28.88 5.31 3.01
N THR A 14 29.25 4.60 4.07
CA THR A 14 28.70 3.28 4.42
C THR A 14 28.10 3.27 5.82
N SER A 15 27.12 2.41 6.05
CA SER A 15 26.58 2.18 7.40
C SER A 15 27.43 1.22 8.21
N ALA A 16 27.57 1.51 9.52
CA ALA A 16 28.24 0.64 10.49
C ALA A 16 27.39 -0.57 10.92
N ALA A 17 26.15 -0.70 10.43
CA ALA A 17 25.31 -1.85 10.71
C ALA A 17 25.93 -3.16 10.17
N SER A 18 25.61 -4.27 10.85
CA SER A 18 26.00 -5.61 10.40
C SER A 18 25.42 -5.91 9.02
N SER A 19 26.18 -6.66 8.22
CA SER A 19 25.74 -7.08 6.88
C SER A 19 24.73 -8.23 6.94
N ILE A 20 23.86 -8.31 5.94
CA ILE A 20 22.96 -9.45 5.68
C ILE A 20 22.93 -9.75 4.18
N GLY A 21 22.73 -11.02 3.84
CA GLY A 21 22.67 -11.47 2.43
C GLY A 21 21.43 -10.96 1.73
N SER A 22 20.25 -11.45 2.12
CA SER A 22 18.96 -11.12 1.49
C SER A 22 17.86 -10.99 2.55
N THR A 23 16.66 -10.61 2.12
CA THR A 23 15.47 -10.56 3.00
C THR A 23 14.25 -11.12 2.29
N ARG A 24 13.18 -11.44 3.03
CA ARG A 24 11.88 -11.85 2.45
C ARG A 24 11.16 -10.70 1.76
N GLY A 25 11.60 -9.46 2.01
CA GLY A 25 11.02 -8.25 1.44
C GLY A 25 11.21 -7.05 2.36
N VAL A 26 10.22 -6.15 2.39
CA VAL A 26 10.31 -4.87 3.08
C VAL A 26 9.16 -4.67 4.06
N LYS A 27 9.46 -4.07 5.21
CA LYS A 27 8.49 -3.47 6.11
C LYS A 27 8.50 -1.95 5.98
N VAL A 28 7.32 -1.37 5.84
CA VAL A 28 7.08 0.07 5.78
C VAL A 28 6.84 0.60 7.19
N HIS A 29 7.46 1.74 7.48
CA HIS A 29 7.46 2.42 8.77
C HIS A 29 7.03 3.89 8.63
N TYR A 30 6.69 4.50 9.77
CA TYR A 30 6.59 5.95 9.95
C TYR A 30 7.47 6.36 11.15
N LEU A 31 7.62 7.66 11.42
CA LEU A 31 8.51 8.14 12.50
C LEU A 31 7.96 7.84 13.91
N GLY A 32 6.65 7.79 14.09
CA GLY A 32 6.02 7.61 15.42
C GLY A 32 6.09 8.83 16.35
N SER A 33 7.03 9.76 16.12
CA SER A 33 7.08 11.09 16.75
C SER A 33 6.26 12.12 15.95
N PRO A 34 5.94 13.30 16.51
CA PRO A 34 5.45 14.42 15.73
C PRO A 34 6.41 14.77 14.58
N TYR A 35 5.86 15.15 13.43
CA TYR A 35 6.66 15.60 12.29
C TYR A 35 5.91 16.69 11.52
N ALA A 36 6.53 17.85 11.35
CA ALA A 36 5.97 18.95 10.58
C ALA A 36 6.42 18.88 9.11
N SER A 37 5.47 19.12 8.20
CA SER A 37 5.74 19.38 6.79
C SER A 37 6.75 20.53 6.64
N ARG A 38 7.60 20.43 5.62
CA ARG A 38 8.70 21.37 5.37
C ARG A 38 9.03 21.40 3.89
N ALA A 39 9.78 22.41 3.44
CA ALA A 39 10.37 22.37 2.11
C ALA A 39 11.44 21.26 2.00
N HIS A 40 11.66 20.73 0.79
CA HIS A 40 12.62 19.64 0.58
C HIS A 40 14.04 20.00 1.06
N SER A 41 14.45 21.26 0.95
CA SER A 41 15.75 21.75 1.45
C SER A 41 15.98 21.49 2.94
N GLY A 42 14.94 21.28 3.74
CA GLY A 42 15.04 20.92 5.16
C GLY A 42 14.95 19.41 5.45
N CYS A 43 14.84 18.55 4.43
CA CYS A 43 14.73 17.10 4.62
C CYS A 43 16.06 16.47 5.03
N ASP A 44 17.20 16.97 4.53
CA ASP A 44 18.52 16.46 4.90
C ASP A 44 18.76 16.62 6.41
N ASP A 45 18.43 17.80 6.96
CA ASP A 45 18.52 18.08 8.39
C ASP A 45 17.59 17.18 9.21
N ALA A 46 16.38 16.91 8.70
CA ALA A 46 15.46 15.99 9.37
C ALA A 46 16.06 14.57 9.45
N VAL A 47 16.65 14.07 8.37
CA VAL A 47 17.29 12.74 8.33
C VAL A 47 18.54 12.70 9.22
N ARG A 48 19.37 13.76 9.22
CA ARG A 48 20.50 13.91 10.14
C ARG A 48 20.07 13.87 11.60
N SER A 49 18.99 14.59 11.95
CA SER A 49 18.43 14.60 13.30
C SER A 49 17.92 13.22 13.73
N ILE A 50 17.23 12.50 12.85
CA ILE A 50 16.78 11.13 13.11
C ILE A 50 17.99 10.20 13.37
N ARG A 51 19.06 10.31 12.57
CA ARG A 51 20.29 9.54 12.80
C ARG A 51 20.92 9.89 14.15
N ALA A 52 21.04 11.17 14.48
CA ALA A 52 21.62 11.63 15.74
C ALA A 52 20.84 11.08 16.95
N SER A 53 19.50 11.13 16.89
CA SER A 53 18.62 10.55 17.91
C SER A 53 18.82 9.04 18.08
N HIS A 54 18.91 8.28 16.98
CA HIS A 54 19.20 6.84 17.06
C HIS A 54 20.56 6.55 17.70
N LEU A 55 21.61 7.28 17.33
CA LEU A 55 22.95 7.09 17.91
C LEU A 55 23.01 7.46 19.40
N ALA A 56 22.18 8.40 19.85
CA ALA A 56 22.07 8.78 21.25
C ALA A 56 21.27 7.77 22.09
N ASN A 57 20.43 6.93 21.47
CA ASN A 57 19.60 5.96 22.17
C ASN A 57 20.43 4.76 22.66
N ARG A 58 20.81 4.80 23.94
CA ARG A 58 21.60 3.75 24.60
C ARG A 58 20.81 2.47 24.86
N ALA A 59 19.49 2.54 25.00
CA ALA A 59 18.64 1.38 25.27
C ALA A 59 18.54 0.46 24.04
N GLU A 60 18.37 1.06 22.87
CA GLU A 60 18.30 0.32 21.60
C GLU A 60 19.69 0.03 21.00
N GLY A 61 20.71 0.82 21.37
CA GLY A 61 22.09 0.56 20.98
C GLY A 61 22.35 0.65 19.48
N TYR A 62 21.66 1.54 18.77
CA TYR A 62 21.78 1.64 17.32
C TYR A 62 23.20 2.03 16.87
N SER A 63 23.76 1.27 15.92
CA SER A 63 25.05 1.57 15.30
C SER A 63 24.98 2.68 14.23
N ASP A 64 23.77 2.99 13.78
CA ASP A 64 23.44 3.99 12.76
C ASP A 64 21.92 4.22 12.76
N ILE A 65 21.43 5.14 11.92
CA ILE A 65 20.00 5.29 11.64
C ILE A 65 19.32 3.93 11.45
N ALA A 66 18.19 3.67 12.10
CA ALA A 66 17.63 2.31 12.19
C ALA A 66 17.14 1.73 10.85
N TYR A 67 16.73 2.59 9.92
CA TYR A 67 16.06 2.21 8.67
C TYR A 67 17.04 2.02 7.49
N ASN A 68 16.70 1.16 6.54
CA ASN A 68 17.48 0.98 5.31
C ASN A 68 17.32 2.18 4.38
N MET A 69 16.08 2.66 4.19
CA MET A 69 15.76 3.82 3.37
C MET A 69 14.75 4.71 4.11
N LEU A 70 14.76 6.01 3.83
CA LEU A 70 13.77 6.97 4.32
C LEU A 70 13.19 7.77 3.16
N VAL A 71 11.92 8.17 3.23
CA VAL A 71 11.25 8.89 2.13
C VAL A 71 10.54 10.12 2.65
N CYS A 72 10.87 11.28 2.07
CA CYS A 72 10.23 12.54 2.45
C CYS A 72 8.93 12.79 1.67
N GLU A 73 8.19 13.83 2.07
CA GLU A 73 6.90 14.20 1.47
C GLU A 73 6.96 14.62 -0.01
N HIS A 74 8.16 14.87 -0.53
CA HIS A 74 8.41 15.25 -1.93
C HIS A 74 8.89 14.07 -2.80
N GLY A 75 8.90 12.86 -2.24
CA GLY A 75 9.28 11.63 -2.93
C GLY A 75 10.78 11.39 -3.09
N TYR A 76 11.63 12.17 -2.41
CA TYR A 76 13.06 11.88 -2.34
C TYR A 76 13.33 10.73 -1.40
N VAL A 77 14.19 9.82 -1.86
CA VAL A 77 14.54 8.58 -1.16
C VAL A 77 15.94 8.74 -0.60
N PHE A 78 16.06 8.80 0.72
CA PHE A 78 17.32 8.89 1.43
C PHE A 78 17.85 7.50 1.72
N GLU A 79 19.08 7.24 1.31
CA GLU A 79 19.81 6.03 1.68
C GLU A 79 20.15 6.11 3.18
N GLY A 80 19.48 5.27 3.97
CA GLY A 80 19.77 5.04 5.39
C GLY A 80 20.87 4.01 5.52
N ARG A 81 20.60 2.86 6.16
CA ARG A 81 21.56 1.74 6.19
C ARG A 81 21.89 1.18 4.80
N GLY A 82 20.99 1.34 3.83
CA GLY A 82 21.16 0.85 2.46
C GLY A 82 20.92 -0.66 2.33
N ALA A 83 21.18 -1.18 1.15
CA ALA A 83 21.08 -2.61 0.84
C ALA A 83 22.15 -3.43 1.59
N HIS A 84 21.91 -4.74 1.75
CA HIS A 84 22.79 -5.68 2.45
C HIS A 84 23.18 -5.31 3.89
N LYS A 85 22.43 -4.40 4.52
CA LYS A 85 22.61 -3.99 5.92
C LYS A 85 21.40 -4.35 6.75
N LYS A 86 21.62 -4.97 7.90
CA LYS A 86 20.54 -5.34 8.84
C LYS A 86 19.86 -4.08 9.37
N THR A 87 18.54 -4.03 9.31
CA THR A 87 17.77 -2.93 9.94
C THR A 87 17.80 -3.01 11.47
N GLY A 88 17.48 -1.91 12.14
CA GLY A 88 17.20 -1.87 13.57
C GLY A 88 15.71 -1.74 13.90
N ALA A 89 14.85 -1.55 12.89
CA ALA A 89 13.53 -0.95 13.09
C ALA A 89 12.38 -1.95 13.29
N ASN A 90 12.56 -3.25 13.05
CA ASN A 90 11.45 -4.21 13.01
C ASN A 90 11.11 -4.84 14.37
N GLY A 91 11.73 -4.39 15.47
CA GLY A 91 11.38 -4.74 16.85
C GLY A 91 12.27 -5.79 17.52
N ASN A 92 12.89 -6.71 16.76
CA ASN A 92 13.90 -7.62 17.30
C ASN A 92 14.83 -8.15 16.20
N SER A 93 15.91 -8.84 16.58
CA SER A 93 16.93 -9.30 15.61
C SER A 93 16.38 -10.27 14.56
N SER A 94 15.44 -11.16 14.91
CA SER A 94 14.85 -12.08 13.93
C SER A 94 14.05 -11.33 12.87
N LEU A 95 13.24 -10.35 13.28
CA LEU A 95 12.46 -9.53 12.36
C LEU A 95 13.34 -8.56 11.56
N ASN A 96 14.45 -8.11 12.14
CA ASN A 96 15.44 -7.25 11.49
C ASN A 96 16.23 -7.99 10.40
N SER A 97 16.42 -9.31 10.53
CA SER A 97 17.00 -10.14 9.48
C SER A 97 15.98 -10.57 8.42
N ALA A 98 14.69 -10.61 8.75
CA ALA A 98 13.65 -11.10 7.84
C ALA A 98 13.24 -10.09 6.76
N HIS A 99 13.27 -8.79 7.06
CA HIS A 99 12.81 -7.72 6.17
C HIS A 99 13.69 -6.47 6.29
N TYR A 100 13.94 -5.79 5.18
CA TYR A 100 14.44 -4.42 5.23
C TYR A 100 13.37 -3.46 5.77
N ALA A 101 13.78 -2.26 6.16
CA ALA A 101 12.88 -1.22 6.65
C ALA A 101 12.95 0.05 5.79
N VAL A 102 11.79 0.48 5.27
CA VAL A 102 11.62 1.77 4.58
C VAL A 102 10.74 2.66 5.44
N CYS A 103 11.25 3.83 5.84
CA CYS A 103 10.52 4.75 6.71
C CYS A 103 10.00 5.96 5.94
N ALA A 104 8.70 6.20 6.00
CA ALA A 104 8.11 7.46 5.59
C ALA A 104 8.41 8.53 6.64
N LEU A 105 8.86 9.72 6.23
CA LEU A 105 8.93 10.89 7.10
C LEU A 105 7.52 11.43 7.37
N LEU A 106 6.74 10.62 8.08
CA LEU A 106 5.40 10.90 8.56
C LEU A 106 5.38 10.79 10.07
N GLY A 107 4.70 11.74 10.69
CA GLY A 107 4.58 11.77 12.13
C GLY A 107 3.38 10.97 12.64
N SER A 108 3.32 10.82 13.96
CA SER A 108 2.08 10.50 14.68
C SER A 108 1.13 11.69 14.78
N SER A 109 1.66 12.91 14.64
CA SER A 109 0.93 14.17 14.52
C SER A 109 1.67 15.13 13.58
N GLY A 110 0.99 16.19 13.12
CA GLY A 110 1.48 17.06 12.04
C GLY A 110 1.21 16.46 10.67
N LEU A 111 2.26 16.18 9.89
CA LEU A 111 2.15 15.49 8.61
C LEU A 111 1.94 13.99 8.84
N THR A 112 0.69 13.55 8.77
CA THR A 112 0.27 12.17 9.08
C THR A 112 -0.28 11.40 7.87
N LYS A 113 -0.59 12.11 6.78
CA LYS A 113 -1.08 11.54 5.52
C LYS A 113 0.04 11.57 4.47
N PRO A 114 0.40 10.44 3.85
CA PRO A 114 1.38 10.43 2.77
C PRO A 114 0.85 11.18 1.54
N SER A 115 1.72 11.93 0.87
CA SER A 115 1.51 12.45 -0.48
C SER A 115 1.71 11.34 -1.52
N ASP A 116 1.18 11.54 -2.73
CA ASP A 116 1.43 10.61 -3.85
C ASP A 116 2.93 10.53 -4.19
N ASP A 117 3.65 11.65 -4.12
CA ASP A 117 5.11 11.67 -4.30
C ASP A 117 5.83 10.81 -3.26
N MET A 118 5.42 10.86 -1.99
CA MET A 118 5.99 10.03 -0.94
C MET A 118 5.70 8.55 -1.21
N LEU A 119 4.46 8.19 -1.58
CA LEU A 119 4.11 6.80 -1.90
C LEU A 119 4.89 6.27 -3.12
N ALA A 120 5.08 7.11 -4.14
CA ALA A 120 5.93 6.80 -5.29
C ALA A 120 7.40 6.60 -4.87
N GLY A 121 7.94 7.46 -3.99
CA GLY A 121 9.28 7.32 -3.45
C GLY A 121 9.47 6.06 -2.60
N ILE A 122 8.47 5.67 -1.80
CA ILE A 122 8.50 4.40 -1.03
C ILE A 122 8.54 3.21 -1.99
N ARG A 123 7.83 3.28 -3.11
CA ARG A 123 7.88 2.24 -4.15
C ARG A 123 9.22 2.15 -4.86
N ASP A 124 9.78 3.30 -5.21
CA ASP A 124 11.14 3.36 -5.75
C ASP A 124 12.14 2.74 -4.75
N ALA A 125 12.02 3.02 -3.46
CA ALA A 125 12.90 2.45 -2.43
C ALA A 125 12.75 0.93 -2.28
N ILE A 126 11.51 0.41 -2.34
CA ILE A 126 11.26 -1.04 -2.29
C ILE A 126 11.86 -1.73 -3.52
N GLU A 127 11.65 -1.17 -4.70
CA GLU A 127 12.18 -1.71 -5.97
C GLU A 127 13.72 -1.67 -5.97
N TRP A 128 14.31 -0.58 -5.48
CA TRP A 128 15.76 -0.47 -5.34
C TRP A 128 16.33 -1.52 -4.38
N LEU A 129 15.68 -1.78 -3.24
CA LEU A 129 16.12 -2.81 -2.29
C LEU A 129 15.97 -4.25 -2.84
N ARG A 130 15.03 -4.48 -3.75
CA ARG A 130 14.92 -5.77 -4.46
C ARG A 130 16.09 -5.96 -5.42
N GLU A 131 16.37 -4.93 -6.21
CA GLU A 131 17.42 -4.96 -7.22
C GLU A 131 18.84 -4.99 -6.62
N HIS A 132 19.08 -4.23 -5.55
CA HIS A 132 20.42 -4.00 -5.01
C HIS A 132 20.70 -4.71 -3.68
N GLY A 133 19.67 -5.35 -3.08
CA GLY A 133 19.77 -5.99 -1.77
C GLY A 133 19.10 -7.35 -1.70
N ASP A 134 18.72 -7.92 -2.83
CA ASP A 134 18.05 -9.23 -2.92
C ASP A 134 16.81 -9.33 -2.01
N ALA A 135 16.06 -8.24 -1.87
CA ALA A 135 14.81 -8.27 -1.13
C ALA A 135 13.76 -9.10 -1.87
N GLY A 136 13.02 -9.93 -1.15
CA GLY A 136 11.88 -10.66 -1.69
C GLY A 136 10.65 -9.79 -1.98
N ASN A 137 9.54 -10.44 -2.30
CA ASN A 137 8.33 -9.79 -2.77
C ASN A 137 7.42 -9.27 -1.66
N GLU A 138 7.66 -9.63 -0.39
CA GLU A 138 6.79 -9.19 0.70
C GLU A 138 6.86 -7.66 0.88
N ILE A 139 5.69 -7.02 0.97
CA ILE A 139 5.55 -5.63 1.38
C ILE A 139 4.57 -5.62 2.55
N LYS A 140 5.08 -5.29 3.73
CA LYS A 140 4.35 -5.36 5.01
C LYS A 140 4.44 -4.05 5.77
N GLY A 141 3.54 -3.82 6.71
CA GLY A 141 3.72 -2.81 7.75
C GLY A 141 4.55 -3.37 8.89
N HIS A 142 5.13 -2.49 9.73
CA HIS A 142 5.80 -2.92 10.96
C HIS A 142 4.88 -3.80 11.83
N ARG A 143 3.61 -3.39 11.96
CA ARG A 143 2.56 -4.10 12.71
C ARG A 143 2.27 -5.54 12.25
N ASP A 144 2.67 -5.93 11.04
CA ASP A 144 2.42 -7.29 10.53
C ASP A 144 3.38 -8.33 11.12
N GLY A 145 4.33 -7.92 11.96
CA GLY A 145 5.12 -8.87 12.74
C GLY A 145 5.61 -8.34 14.08
N TYR A 146 5.11 -7.20 14.55
CA TYR A 146 5.42 -6.64 15.86
C TYR A 146 4.19 -5.92 16.42
N ALA A 147 3.96 -5.98 17.72
CA ALA A 147 2.81 -5.30 18.33
C ALA A 147 3.06 -3.78 18.41
N THR A 148 2.59 -3.04 17.40
CA THR A 148 2.79 -1.59 17.29
C THR A 148 1.70 -0.93 16.44
N SER A 149 1.52 0.37 16.61
CA SER A 149 0.69 1.19 15.73
C SER A 149 1.42 1.62 14.44
N CYS A 150 2.73 1.39 14.32
CA CYS A 150 3.48 1.64 13.09
C CYS A 150 2.98 0.75 11.93
N PRO A 151 2.78 1.26 10.68
CA PRO A 151 3.18 2.57 10.15
C PRO A 151 2.10 3.67 10.19
N GLY A 152 1.15 3.59 11.12
CA GLY A 152 -0.03 4.44 11.13
C GLY A 152 -1.10 4.00 10.13
N PRO A 153 -2.35 4.47 10.29
CA PRO A 153 -3.50 3.94 9.55
C PRO A 153 -3.45 4.21 8.05
N ALA A 154 -3.07 5.43 7.63
CA ALA A 154 -3.08 5.82 6.22
C ALA A 154 -2.05 5.04 5.39
N LEU A 155 -0.80 4.97 5.88
CA LEU A 155 0.26 4.26 5.18
C LEU A 155 0.04 2.74 5.22
N TYR A 156 -0.49 2.21 6.33
CA TYR A 156 -0.84 0.79 6.41
C TYR A 156 -1.96 0.40 5.43
N ALA A 157 -3.00 1.22 5.29
CA ALA A 157 -4.06 0.97 4.32
C ALA A 157 -3.56 0.93 2.87
N TRP A 158 -2.52 1.70 2.55
CA TRP A 158 -1.85 1.64 1.25
C TRP A 158 -1.00 0.38 1.09
N VAL A 159 -0.25 -0.02 2.13
CA VAL A 159 0.51 -1.29 2.15
C VAL A 159 -0.41 -2.48 1.94
N GLN A 160 -1.56 -2.53 2.62
CA GLN A 160 -2.56 -3.60 2.49
C GLN A 160 -3.13 -3.73 1.06
N LYS A 161 -3.04 -2.67 0.24
CA LYS A 161 -3.41 -2.70 -1.18
C LYS A 161 -2.27 -3.20 -2.09
N GLY A 162 -1.19 -3.72 -1.52
CA GLY A 162 0.01 -4.14 -2.24
C GLY A 162 0.96 -2.98 -2.57
N ALA A 163 0.79 -1.84 -1.89
CA ALA A 163 1.56 -0.63 -2.14
C ALA A 163 1.53 -0.22 -3.63
N PRO A 164 0.37 0.10 -4.22
CA PRO A 164 0.31 0.48 -5.63
C PRO A 164 1.05 1.80 -5.87
N ARG A 165 1.73 1.93 -7.01
CA ARG A 165 2.34 3.20 -7.45
C ARG A 165 1.23 4.22 -7.77
N PRO A 166 1.26 5.44 -7.20
CA PRO A 166 0.29 6.48 -7.53
C PRO A 166 0.40 6.95 -9.00
N GLY A 167 -0.70 7.40 -9.59
CA GLY A 167 -0.72 8.07 -10.90
C GLY A 167 -0.60 7.19 -12.15
N GLY A 168 -0.59 5.86 -12.04
CA GLY A 168 -0.50 4.99 -13.22
C GLY A 168 -1.81 4.86 -14.00
N THR A 169 -1.95 5.58 -15.12
CA THR A 169 -2.81 5.17 -16.25
C THR A 169 -1.97 4.43 -17.29
N GLY A 170 -2.23 3.12 -17.45
CA GLY A 170 -1.87 2.35 -18.65
C GLY A 170 -0.42 1.87 -18.77
N GLY A 171 -0.18 0.60 -18.44
CA GLY A 171 1.08 -0.08 -18.77
C GLY A 171 1.42 -1.26 -17.87
N SER A 172 0.55 -2.27 -17.78
CA SER A 172 0.98 -3.60 -17.35
C SER A 172 0.36 -4.62 -18.27
N THR A 173 1.16 -5.20 -19.17
CA THR A 173 1.00 -6.62 -19.46
C THR A 173 1.21 -7.32 -18.11
N PRO A 174 0.18 -7.93 -17.50
CA PRO A 174 0.31 -8.45 -16.15
C PRO A 174 1.24 -9.65 -16.14
N PRO A 175 2.16 -9.79 -15.17
CA PRO A 175 2.60 -11.12 -14.80
C PRO A 175 1.37 -11.87 -14.27
N LYS A 176 1.10 -13.04 -14.84
CA LYS A 176 -0.04 -13.92 -14.54
C LYS A 176 -0.25 -14.03 -13.01
N PRO A 177 -1.38 -13.56 -12.45
CA PRO A 177 -1.71 -13.80 -11.05
C PRO A 177 -1.87 -15.31 -10.80
N GLY A 178 -1.21 -15.84 -9.78
CA GLY A 178 -1.70 -17.04 -9.10
C GLY A 178 -3.10 -16.77 -8.50
N PRO A 179 -3.95 -17.79 -8.32
CA PRO A 179 -5.40 -17.62 -8.34
C PRO A 179 -5.89 -16.82 -7.14
N SER A 180 -6.37 -15.60 -7.39
CA SER A 180 -7.41 -15.00 -6.55
C SER A 180 -8.68 -15.84 -6.76
N SER A 181 -9.26 -16.38 -5.68
CA SER A 181 -10.55 -17.07 -5.75
C SER A 181 -11.70 -16.14 -6.15
N TYR A 182 -11.46 -14.83 -6.24
CA TYR A 182 -12.45 -13.80 -6.50
C TYR A 182 -12.07 -12.90 -7.69
N GLU A 183 -13.08 -12.48 -8.43
CA GLU A 183 -12.99 -11.60 -9.58
C GLU A 183 -12.48 -10.22 -9.18
N PRO A 184 -11.36 -9.73 -9.75
CA PRO A 184 -10.91 -8.36 -9.55
C PRO A 184 -12.00 -7.37 -9.99
N PHE A 185 -12.07 -6.20 -9.36
CA PHE A 185 -13.02 -5.16 -9.79
C PHE A 185 -12.72 -4.73 -11.23
N PRO A 186 -13.64 -4.94 -12.20
CA PRO A 186 -13.38 -4.71 -13.62
C PRO A 186 -13.39 -3.21 -14.01
N GLY A 187 -13.60 -2.32 -13.03
CA GLY A 187 -13.71 -0.88 -13.23
C GLY A 187 -15.16 -0.42 -13.42
N ALA A 188 -15.47 0.81 -13.00
CA ALA A 188 -16.83 1.36 -13.10
C ALA A 188 -17.32 1.44 -14.55
N SER A 189 -16.42 1.69 -15.51
CA SER A 189 -16.73 1.72 -16.93
C SER A 189 -17.20 0.37 -17.48
N PHE A 190 -16.84 -0.76 -16.86
CA PHE A 190 -17.35 -2.07 -17.27
C PHE A 190 -18.88 -2.18 -17.10
N PHE A 191 -19.42 -1.48 -16.10
CA PHE A 191 -20.83 -1.49 -15.70
C PHE A 191 -21.66 -0.39 -16.36
N MET A 192 -21.02 0.48 -17.14
CA MET A 192 -21.61 1.70 -17.69
C MET A 192 -21.47 1.76 -19.21
N LYS A 193 -22.46 2.35 -19.86
CA LYS A 193 -22.48 2.70 -21.28
C LYS A 193 -23.15 4.06 -21.42
N ASP A 194 -22.45 5.02 -22.01
CA ASP A 194 -22.96 6.37 -22.30
C ASP A 194 -23.62 7.05 -21.08
N GLY A 195 -22.97 6.93 -19.91
CA GLY A 195 -23.43 7.52 -18.64
C GLY A 195 -24.60 6.78 -17.98
N ARG A 196 -25.02 5.62 -18.48
CA ARG A 196 -26.11 4.80 -17.95
C ARG A 196 -25.62 3.38 -17.65
N PRO A 197 -26.36 2.56 -16.86
CA PRO A 197 -26.03 1.15 -16.71
C PRO A 197 -25.93 0.47 -18.09
N ALA A 198 -24.92 -0.37 -18.29
CA ALA A 198 -24.67 -1.09 -19.54
C ALA A 198 -25.67 -2.24 -19.78
N LEU A 199 -26.97 -1.97 -19.67
CA LEU A 199 -28.03 -2.97 -19.75
C LEU A 199 -27.94 -3.76 -21.08
N GLY A 200 -28.16 -5.07 -20.99
CA GLY A 200 -28.03 -6.00 -22.11
C GLY A 200 -26.59 -6.39 -22.46
N LYS A 201 -25.56 -5.81 -21.81
CA LYS A 201 -24.19 -6.30 -21.96
C LYS A 201 -24.07 -7.70 -21.37
N SER A 202 -23.46 -8.61 -22.11
CA SER A 202 -23.25 -10.00 -21.68
C SER A 202 -21.83 -10.24 -21.14
N SER A 203 -21.72 -10.91 -19.99
CA SER A 203 -20.47 -11.36 -19.38
C SER A 203 -20.75 -12.37 -18.27
N PRO A 204 -19.94 -13.43 -18.10
CA PRO A 204 -20.07 -14.36 -16.97
C PRO A 204 -19.92 -13.66 -15.61
N ILE A 205 -19.22 -12.51 -15.56
CA ILE A 205 -19.05 -11.68 -14.38
C ILE A 205 -20.41 -11.22 -13.82
N PHE A 206 -21.40 -10.94 -14.67
CA PHE A 206 -22.74 -10.54 -14.22
C PHE A 206 -23.46 -11.69 -13.52
N THR A 207 -23.33 -12.92 -14.03
CA THR A 207 -23.87 -14.10 -13.37
C THR A 207 -23.20 -14.35 -12.02
N ALA A 208 -21.87 -14.25 -11.95
CA ALA A 208 -21.10 -14.45 -10.73
C ALA A 208 -21.45 -13.39 -9.67
N MET A 209 -21.51 -12.11 -10.07
CA MET A 209 -21.92 -10.99 -9.24
C MET A 209 -23.33 -11.22 -8.69
N GLY A 210 -24.28 -11.52 -9.57
CA GLY A 210 -25.67 -11.71 -9.19
C GLY A 210 -25.87 -12.89 -8.23
N LYS A 211 -25.13 -13.99 -8.41
CA LYS A 211 -25.13 -15.12 -7.46
C LYS A 211 -24.66 -14.71 -6.06
N ARG A 212 -23.62 -13.85 -5.94
CA ARG A 212 -23.23 -13.33 -4.62
C ARG A 212 -24.24 -12.34 -4.07
N LEU A 213 -24.83 -11.47 -4.89
CA LEU A 213 -25.88 -10.56 -4.44
C LEU A 213 -27.06 -11.31 -3.85
N VAL A 214 -27.48 -12.43 -4.46
CA VAL A 214 -28.48 -13.35 -3.88
C VAL A 214 -27.98 -13.91 -2.55
N ALA A 215 -26.75 -14.42 -2.51
CA ALA A 215 -26.20 -15.06 -1.31
C ALA A 215 -26.02 -14.12 -0.10
N VAL A 216 -25.84 -12.82 -0.34
CA VAL A 216 -25.78 -11.79 0.74
C VAL A 216 -27.16 -11.14 1.00
N GLY A 217 -28.26 -11.75 0.51
CA GLY A 217 -29.63 -11.26 0.75
C GLY A 217 -30.04 -10.01 -0.05
N CYS A 218 -29.17 -9.54 -0.93
CA CYS A 218 -29.38 -8.32 -1.71
C CYS A 218 -30.00 -8.59 -3.09
N GLY A 219 -30.19 -9.84 -3.49
CA GLY A 219 -30.78 -10.22 -4.78
C GLY A 219 -32.21 -9.70 -4.96
N ARG A 220 -32.51 -9.16 -6.14
CA ARG A 220 -33.83 -8.64 -6.57
C ARG A 220 -34.29 -9.30 -7.88
N TYR A 221 -33.87 -10.54 -8.09
CA TYR A 221 -34.17 -11.34 -9.28
C TYR A 221 -35.52 -12.05 -9.15
N LYS A 222 -36.28 -12.14 -10.26
CA LYS A 222 -37.50 -12.95 -10.34
C LYS A 222 -37.22 -14.42 -10.68
N VAL A 223 -36.30 -14.64 -11.62
CA VAL A 223 -35.92 -15.97 -12.12
C VAL A 223 -34.53 -16.38 -11.61
N GLY A 224 -33.62 -15.41 -11.51
CA GLY A 224 -32.23 -15.60 -11.07
C GLY A 224 -31.27 -14.75 -11.87
N PRO A 225 -30.00 -14.66 -11.47
CA PRO A 225 -28.97 -13.92 -12.20
C PRO A 225 -28.55 -14.68 -13.46
N GLY A 226 -28.40 -13.94 -14.57
CA GLY A 226 -27.97 -14.45 -15.88
C GLY A 226 -26.70 -13.75 -16.37
N PRO A 227 -26.21 -14.10 -17.59
CA PRO A 227 -24.99 -13.50 -18.13
C PRO A 227 -25.21 -12.09 -18.66
N GLU A 228 -26.44 -11.66 -18.88
CA GLU A 228 -26.75 -10.31 -19.33
C GLU A 228 -27.03 -9.39 -18.14
N LEU A 229 -26.42 -8.20 -18.14
CA LEU A 229 -26.68 -7.17 -17.14
C LEU A 229 -28.12 -6.67 -17.31
N GLY A 230 -28.97 -6.96 -16.31
CA GLY A 230 -30.35 -6.52 -16.27
C GLY A 230 -30.60 -5.45 -15.20
N GLN A 231 -31.82 -4.91 -15.21
CA GLN A 231 -32.26 -3.95 -14.20
C GLN A 231 -32.27 -4.58 -12.79
N ALA A 232 -32.50 -5.89 -12.70
CA ALA A 232 -32.43 -6.63 -11.44
C ALA A 232 -31.03 -6.60 -10.83
N ASP A 233 -29.97 -6.68 -11.64
CA ASP A 233 -28.58 -6.55 -11.16
C ASP A 233 -28.30 -5.16 -10.59
N VAL A 234 -28.79 -4.13 -11.29
CA VAL A 234 -28.66 -2.74 -10.84
C VAL A 234 -29.30 -2.56 -9.47
N TYR A 235 -30.56 -2.95 -9.31
CA TYR A 235 -31.26 -2.83 -8.03
C TYR A 235 -30.65 -3.69 -6.93
N SER A 236 -30.20 -4.90 -7.28
CA SER A 236 -29.55 -5.82 -6.33
C SER A 236 -28.24 -5.23 -5.81
N TYR A 237 -27.44 -4.63 -6.69
CA TYR A 237 -26.17 -4.05 -6.31
C TYR A 237 -26.38 -2.76 -5.50
N GLU A 238 -27.33 -1.90 -5.87
CA GLU A 238 -27.66 -0.73 -5.04
C GLU A 238 -28.10 -1.14 -3.62
N ALA A 239 -28.87 -2.21 -3.48
CA ALA A 239 -29.22 -2.75 -2.16
C ALA A 239 -27.96 -3.19 -1.39
N TRP A 240 -27.03 -3.85 -2.05
CA TRP A 240 -25.74 -4.23 -1.46
C TRP A 240 -24.88 -3.03 -1.04
N GLN A 241 -24.89 -1.93 -1.80
CA GLN A 241 -24.18 -0.71 -1.40
C GLN A 241 -24.78 -0.13 -0.12
N ARG A 242 -26.12 -0.15 0.03
CA ARG A 242 -26.79 0.26 1.27
C ARG A 242 -26.43 -0.64 2.44
N GLU A 243 -26.40 -1.95 2.23
CA GLU A 243 -25.94 -2.91 3.24
C GLU A 243 -24.48 -2.65 3.67
N CYS A 244 -23.64 -2.18 2.75
CA CYS A 244 -22.28 -1.74 3.03
C CYS A 244 -22.17 -0.41 3.78
N GLY A 245 -23.29 0.24 4.11
CA GLY A 245 -23.38 1.52 4.82
C GLY A 245 -23.41 2.76 3.92
N TYR A 246 -23.54 2.59 2.59
CA TYR A 246 -23.63 3.72 1.67
C TYR A 246 -25.06 4.28 1.63
N SER A 247 -25.20 5.59 1.41
CA SER A 247 -26.50 6.26 1.32
C SER A 247 -26.51 7.30 0.21
N GLY A 248 -27.68 7.88 -0.08
CA GLY A 248 -27.82 8.92 -1.12
C GLY A 248 -27.33 8.46 -2.49
N ALA A 249 -26.58 9.34 -3.17
CA ALA A 249 -25.98 9.07 -4.48
C ALA A 249 -24.91 7.96 -4.43
N ASP A 250 -24.18 7.83 -3.32
CA ASP A 250 -23.11 6.83 -3.19
C ASP A 250 -23.66 5.39 -3.08
N ALA A 251 -24.95 5.25 -2.76
CA ALA A 251 -25.64 3.97 -2.79
C ALA A 251 -26.19 3.61 -4.19
N LYS A 252 -26.06 4.49 -5.18
CA LYS A 252 -26.56 4.29 -6.54
C LYS A 252 -25.53 3.61 -7.44
N TRP A 253 -26.05 2.98 -8.49
CA TRP A 253 -25.23 2.38 -9.53
C TRP A 253 -24.24 3.39 -10.12
N PRO A 254 -22.99 3.01 -10.46
CA PRO A 254 -22.44 1.64 -10.61
C PRO A 254 -21.72 1.07 -9.38
N PRO A 255 -21.33 -0.23 -9.42
CA PRO A 255 -20.41 -0.83 -8.46
C PRO A 255 -19.13 -0.01 -8.24
N GLY A 256 -18.78 0.20 -6.97
CA GLY A 256 -17.48 0.72 -6.55
C GLY A 256 -16.52 -0.40 -6.12
N LYS A 257 -15.20 -0.17 -6.24
CA LYS A 257 -14.17 -1.15 -5.86
C LYS A 257 -14.34 -1.69 -4.44
N THR A 258 -14.64 -0.81 -3.48
CA THR A 258 -14.80 -1.19 -2.06
C THR A 258 -15.98 -2.15 -1.87
N THR A 259 -17.13 -1.89 -2.48
CA THR A 259 -18.31 -2.75 -2.36
C THR A 259 -18.14 -4.04 -3.18
N TRP A 260 -17.36 -4.00 -4.27
CA TRP A 260 -17.01 -5.17 -5.08
C TRP A 260 -16.12 -6.16 -4.32
N ASP A 261 -15.03 -5.66 -3.72
CA ASP A 261 -14.09 -6.48 -2.96
C ASP A 261 -14.73 -7.13 -1.72
N ARG A 262 -15.76 -6.48 -1.16
CA ARG A 262 -16.58 -7.01 -0.06
C ARG A 262 -17.57 -8.06 -0.54
N LEU A 263 -18.10 -7.94 -1.76
CA LEU A 263 -19.07 -8.88 -2.32
C LEU A 263 -18.46 -10.27 -2.58
N LYS A 264 -17.14 -10.35 -2.77
CA LYS A 264 -16.40 -11.60 -3.00
C LYS A 264 -16.96 -12.38 -4.19
N VAL A 265 -17.11 -11.70 -5.33
CA VAL A 265 -17.55 -12.30 -6.60
C VAL A 265 -16.55 -13.39 -7.02
N PRO A 266 -16.93 -14.65 -7.27
CA PRO A 266 -16.02 -15.69 -7.73
C PRO A 266 -15.41 -15.35 -9.09
N ASN A 267 -14.17 -15.79 -9.32
CA ASN A 267 -13.49 -15.67 -10.63
C ASN A 267 -14.21 -16.55 -11.68
N VAL A 268 -14.42 -16.04 -12.90
CA VAL A 268 -15.18 -16.70 -13.98
C VAL A 268 -14.62 -16.43 -15.38
#